data_AF-A0A3D4XQF4-F1
#
_entry.id   AF-A0A3D4XQF4-F1
#
_cell.length_a   1.000
_cell.length_b   1.000
_cell.length_c   1.000
_cell.angle_alpha   90.00
_cell.angle_beta   90.00
_cell.angle_gamma   90.00
#
_symmetry.space_group_name_H-M   'P 1'
#
loop_
_entity.id
_entity.type
_entity.pdbx_description
1 polymer ?
#
loop_
_entity_poly.entity_id
_entity_poly.type
_entity_poly.pdbx_seq_one_letter_code
_entity_poly.pdbx_strand_id
1 'polypeptide(L)'
;LVPINKKYPLQLLMDACRENAKIAPRRFITFEYVMLEGVNDTLDDARGLIKLLKTVPSKLNLIPFNPFPNSPYRCSSKATILKFKTLLNDAGIITTVRKTRGEDIDAACGQLVGQVADKSRRHLKLKNAA
;
A
#
# COMPACT_ATOMS: atom_id res chain seq x y z
N LEU A 1 4.62 -1.98 -9.13
CA LEU A 1 4.15 -2.24 -7.75
C LEU A 1 3.12 -3.35 -7.66
N VAL A 2 1.89 -3.18 -8.20
CA VAL A 2 0.82 -4.19 -8.06
C VAL A 2 0.38 -4.71 -9.45
N PRO A 3 0.83 -5.91 -9.89
CA PRO A 3 0.59 -6.38 -11.27
C PRO A 3 -0.88 -6.56 -11.66
N ILE A 4 -1.76 -6.83 -10.68
CA ILE A 4 -3.21 -6.98 -10.93
C ILE A 4 -3.83 -5.69 -11.49
N ASN A 5 -3.21 -4.53 -11.26
CA ASN A 5 -3.63 -3.24 -11.82
C ASN A 5 -3.59 -3.21 -13.36
N LYS A 6 -2.86 -4.12 -14.01
CA LYS A 6 -2.90 -4.28 -15.48
C LYS A 6 -4.22 -4.88 -15.96
N LYS A 7 -4.85 -5.75 -15.16
CA LYS A 7 -6.12 -6.41 -15.47
C LYS A 7 -7.31 -5.59 -14.97
N TYR A 8 -7.19 -5.01 -13.78
CA TYR A 8 -8.21 -4.15 -13.16
C TYR A 8 -7.57 -2.81 -12.79
N PRO A 9 -7.58 -1.82 -13.72
CA PRO A 9 -6.94 -0.54 -13.50
C PRO A 9 -7.54 0.24 -12.33
N LEU A 10 -6.74 1.13 -11.74
CA LEU A 10 -7.12 1.95 -10.60
C LEU A 10 -8.46 2.67 -10.76
N GLN A 11 -8.75 3.20 -11.96
CA GLN A 11 -10.02 3.86 -12.23
C GLN A 11 -11.21 2.91 -11.98
N LEU A 12 -11.14 1.69 -12.51
CA LEU A 12 -12.17 0.66 -12.34
C LEU A 12 -12.32 0.24 -10.87
N LEU A 13 -11.20 0.12 -10.15
CA LEU A 13 -11.22 -0.13 -8.70
C LEU A 13 -11.96 0.98 -7.95
N MET A 14 -11.65 2.24 -8.27
CA MET A 14 -12.29 3.39 -7.61
C MET A 14 -13.77 3.52 -7.96
N ASP A 15 -14.18 3.16 -9.19
CA ASP A 15 -15.59 3.06 -9.57
C ASP A 15 -16.32 2.02 -8.71
N ALA A 16 -15.74 0.82 -8.55
CA ALA A 16 -16.29 -0.21 -7.68
C ALA A 16 -16.37 0.24 -6.20
N CYS A 17 -15.36 0.96 -5.70
CA CYS A 17 -15.38 1.52 -4.36
C CYS A 17 -16.52 2.54 -4.17
N ARG A 18 -16.77 3.41 -5.17
CA ARG A 18 -17.88 4.37 -5.15
C ARG A 18 -19.23 3.68 -5.11
N GLU A 19 -19.44 2.66 -5.95
CA GLU A 19 -20.69 1.90 -5.94
C GLU A 19 -20.91 1.18 -4.61
N ASN A 20 -19.87 0.56 -4.05
CA ASN A 20 -19.95 -0.10 -2.75
C ASN A 20 -20.32 0.90 -1.62
N ALA A 21 -19.77 2.11 -1.65
CA ALA A 21 -20.07 3.14 -0.65
C ALA A 21 -21.54 3.58 -0.66
N LYS A 22 -22.24 3.54 -1.81
CA LYS A 22 -23.67 3.85 -1.90
C LYS A 22 -24.54 2.84 -1.16
N ILE A 23 -24.15 1.57 -1.20
CA ILE A 23 -24.90 0.46 -0.59
C ILE A 23 -24.62 0.37 0.91
N ALA A 24 -23.45 0.84 1.37
CA ALA A 24 -23.03 0.80 2.76
C ALA A 24 -22.67 2.21 3.30
N PRO A 25 -23.64 3.14 3.41
CA PRO A 25 -23.40 4.57 3.65
C PRO A 25 -22.75 4.92 4.99
N ARG A 26 -22.71 3.99 5.95
CA ARG A 26 -22.02 4.17 7.25
C ARG A 26 -20.65 3.49 7.33
N ARG A 27 -20.16 2.88 6.24
CA ARG A 27 -18.88 2.16 6.22
C ARG A 27 -17.84 2.93 5.41
N PHE A 28 -16.70 3.17 6.04
CA PHE A 28 -15.52 3.68 5.36
C PHE A 28 -14.77 2.53 4.71
N ILE A 29 -14.25 2.74 3.51
CA ILE A 29 -13.28 1.82 2.90
C ILE A 29 -11.90 2.16 3.45
N THR A 30 -11.22 1.16 4.02
CA THR A 30 -9.83 1.31 4.46
C THR A 30 -8.90 0.96 3.31
N PHE A 31 -8.12 1.93 2.86
CA PHE A 31 -7.06 1.73 1.88
C PHE A 31 -5.74 1.44 2.58
N GLU A 32 -4.98 0.49 2.06
CA GLU A 32 -3.64 0.18 2.53
C GLU A 32 -2.61 0.74 1.54
N TYR A 33 -1.60 1.43 2.07
CA TYR A 33 -0.56 2.07 1.28
C TYR A 33 0.80 1.74 1.87
N VAL A 34 1.57 0.91 1.16
CA VAL A 34 2.93 0.58 1.56
C VAL A 34 3.88 1.74 1.26
N MET A 35 4.73 2.08 2.22
CA MET A 35 5.66 3.21 2.14
C MET A 35 7.02 2.71 1.63
N LEU A 36 7.28 2.92 0.34
CA LEU A 36 8.50 2.49 -0.34
C LEU A 36 9.36 3.72 -0.67
N GLU A 37 10.58 3.71 -0.12
CA GLU A 37 11.52 4.83 -0.24
C GLU A 37 11.82 5.17 -1.71
N GLY A 38 11.55 6.42 -2.10
CA GLY A 38 11.86 6.95 -3.43
C GLY A 38 10.99 6.40 -4.56
N VAL A 39 9.98 5.60 -4.25
CA VAL A 39 9.12 4.94 -5.25
C VAL A 39 7.70 5.49 -5.22
N ASN A 40 7.13 5.68 -4.03
CA ASN A 40 5.75 6.13 -3.87
C ASN A 40 5.53 6.94 -2.59
N ASP A 41 6.58 7.53 -2.03
CA ASP A 41 6.54 8.21 -0.73
C ASP A 41 6.81 9.73 -0.82
N THR A 42 6.68 10.31 -2.02
CA THR A 42 6.84 11.75 -2.21
C THR A 42 5.60 12.52 -1.77
N LEU A 43 5.73 13.83 -1.54
CA LEU A 43 4.57 14.67 -1.22
C LEU A 43 3.61 14.81 -2.42
N ASP A 44 4.09 14.62 -3.65
CA ASP A 44 3.22 14.62 -4.83
C ASP A 44 2.37 13.35 -4.91
N ASP A 45 2.91 12.20 -4.51
CA ASP A 45 2.13 10.97 -4.35
C ASP A 45 1.00 11.17 -3.32
N ALA A 46 1.30 11.82 -2.18
CA ALA A 46 0.29 12.17 -1.18
C ALA A 46 -0.80 13.10 -1.74
N ARG A 47 -0.44 14.12 -2.53
CA ARG A 47 -1.40 14.99 -3.21
C ARG A 47 -2.28 14.23 -4.21
N GLY A 48 -1.69 13.27 -4.93
CA GLY A 48 -2.41 12.36 -5.81
C GLY A 48 -3.43 11.52 -5.05
N LEU A 49 -3.04 10.95 -3.91
CA LEU A 49 -3.95 10.22 -3.02
C LEU A 49 -5.08 11.10 -2.48
N ILE A 50 -4.78 12.35 -2.09
CA ILE A 50 -5.81 13.29 -1.63
C ILE A 50 -6.88 13.49 -2.69
N LYS A 51 -6.46 13.75 -3.94
CA LYS A 51 -7.39 13.94 -5.06
C LYS A 51 -8.23 12.68 -5.30
N LEU A 52 -7.61 11.51 -5.23
CA LEU A 52 -8.26 10.23 -5.49
C LEU A 52 -9.31 9.88 -4.41
N LEU A 53 -8.92 9.99 -3.14
CA LEU A 53 -9.69 9.48 -2.00
C LEU A 53 -10.82 10.43 -1.58
N LYS A 54 -10.78 11.71 -1.93
CA LYS A 54 -11.91 12.65 -1.71
C LYS A 54 -13.22 12.21 -2.35
N THR A 55 -13.18 11.30 -3.33
CA THR A 55 -14.36 10.79 -4.03
C THR A 55 -15.06 9.62 -3.33
N VAL A 56 -14.48 9.08 -2.24
CA VAL A 56 -14.99 7.90 -1.53
C VAL A 56 -14.81 8.08 -0.02
N PRO A 57 -15.83 7.81 0.83
CA PRO A 57 -15.66 7.76 2.28
C PRO A 57 -14.57 6.74 2.66
N SER A 58 -13.42 7.24 3.08
CA SER A 58 -12.22 6.42 3.20
C SER A 58 -11.41 6.70 4.46
N LYS A 59 -10.68 5.67 4.87
CA LYS A 59 -9.57 5.74 5.83
C LYS A 59 -8.32 5.23 5.13
N LEU A 60 -7.16 5.74 5.52
CA LEU A 60 -5.90 5.34 4.93
C LEU A 60 -4.96 4.79 6.01
N ASN A 61 -4.37 3.63 5.73
CA ASN A 61 -3.35 3.02 6.57
C ASN A 61 -2.02 3.02 5.82
N LEU A 62 -1.09 3.83 6.30
CA LEU A 62 0.31 3.78 5.85
C LEU A 62 1.00 2.59 6.51
N ILE A 63 1.63 1.75 5.71
CA ILE A 63 2.30 0.53 6.14
C ILE A 63 3.80 0.74 5.88
N PRO A 64 4.62 0.91 6.93
CA PRO A 64 6.08 0.84 6.79
C PRO A 64 6.45 -0.48 6.14
N PHE A 65 7.28 -0.43 5.10
CA PHE A 65 7.67 -1.64 4.37
C PHE A 65 8.60 -2.51 5.23
N ASN A 66 8.30 -3.80 5.33
CA ASN A 66 9.19 -4.78 5.95
C ASN A 66 10.08 -5.39 4.87
N PRO A 67 11.39 -5.11 4.86
CA PRO A 67 12.30 -5.69 3.88
C PRO A 67 12.38 -7.21 4.04
N PHE A 68 12.59 -7.90 2.93
CA PHE A 68 12.85 -9.34 2.89
C PHE A 68 14.03 -9.61 1.94
N PRO A 69 14.73 -10.76 2.05
CA PRO A 69 15.89 -11.06 1.23
C PRO A 69 15.60 -10.89 -0.27
N ASN A 70 16.49 -10.18 -0.98
CA ASN A 70 16.41 -9.87 -2.41
C ASN A 70 15.26 -8.92 -2.83
N SER A 71 14.57 -8.27 -1.90
CA SER A 71 13.66 -7.17 -2.26
C SER A 71 14.46 -5.97 -2.79
N PRO A 72 14.09 -5.39 -3.94
CA PRO A 72 14.73 -4.17 -4.46
C PRO A 72 14.27 -2.90 -3.73
N TYR A 73 13.30 -3.00 -2.82
CA TYR A 73 12.70 -1.86 -2.14
C TYR A 73 13.22 -1.66 -0.72
N ARG A 74 13.20 -0.40 -0.28
CA ARG A 74 13.50 0.00 1.10
C ARG A 74 12.29 0.65 1.76
N CYS A 75 12.26 0.61 3.08
CA CYS A 75 11.25 1.31 3.86
C CYS A 75 11.52 2.80 3.87
N SER A 76 10.50 3.61 3.60
CA SER A 76 10.57 5.06 3.76
C SER A 76 11.01 5.45 5.17
N SER A 77 11.79 6.53 5.29
CA SER A 77 12.20 7.04 6.59
C SER A 77 10.99 7.42 7.45
N LYS A 78 11.12 7.29 8.78
CA LYS A 78 10.06 7.70 9.73
C LYS A 78 9.65 9.17 9.53
N ALA A 79 10.61 10.05 9.23
CA ALA A 79 10.34 11.46 8.95
C ALA A 79 9.50 11.64 7.68
N THR A 80 9.80 10.91 6.60
CA THR A 80 9.02 10.91 5.36
C THR A 80 7.59 10.42 5.62
N ILE A 81 7.43 9.29 6.31
CA ILE A 81 6.12 8.71 6.63
C ILE A 81 5.28 9.69 7.46
N LEU A 82 5.89 10.37 8.45
CA LEU A 82 5.18 11.36 9.25
C LEU A 82 4.77 12.59 8.43
N LYS A 83 5.65 13.13 7.57
CA LYS A 83 5.29 14.25 6.68
C LYS A 83 4.15 13.88 5.73
N PHE A 84 4.22 12.69 5.14
CA PHE A 84 3.19 12.14 4.26
C PHE A 84 1.85 12.01 5.00
N LYS A 85 1.87 11.43 6.20
CA LYS A 85 0.71 11.30 7.09
C LYS A 85 0.11 12.66 7.45
N THR A 86 0.93 13.63 7.83
CA THR A 86 0.48 14.98 8.21
C THR A 86 -0.26 15.63 7.06
N LEU A 87 0.31 15.61 5.85
CA LEU A 87 -0.33 16.20 4.66
C LEU A 87 -1.71 15.58 4.36
N LEU A 88 -1.85 14.26 4.52
CA LEU A 88 -3.13 13.57 4.33
C LEU A 88 -4.17 13.94 5.40
N ASN A 89 -3.76 13.99 6.66
CA ASN A 89 -4.63 14.37 7.77
C ASN A 89 -5.08 15.83 7.67
N ASP A 90 -4.18 16.74 7.30
CA ASP A 90 -4.48 18.16 7.10
C ASP A 90 -5.50 18.36 5.95
N ALA A 91 -5.51 17.44 4.98
CA ALA A 91 -6.50 17.40 3.90
C ALA A 91 -7.82 16.71 4.30
N GLY A 92 -7.99 16.29 5.56
CA GLY A 92 -9.20 15.67 6.10
C GLY A 92 -9.29 14.15 5.92
N ILE A 93 -8.22 13.48 5.45
CA ILE A 93 -8.21 12.02 5.28
C ILE A 93 -7.70 11.38 6.57
N ILE A 94 -8.55 10.61 7.25
CA ILE A 94 -8.17 9.87 8.46
C ILE A 94 -7.06 8.89 8.13
N THR A 95 -5.83 9.22 8.54
CA THR A 95 -4.63 8.47 8.19
C THR A 95 -3.92 7.93 9.43
N THR A 96 -3.72 6.61 9.47
CA THR A 96 -2.94 5.95 10.52
C THR A 96 -1.64 5.36 9.96
N VAL A 97 -0.66 5.16 10.83
CA VAL A 97 0.57 4.40 10.49
C VAL A 97 0.49 3.09 11.24
N ARG A 98 0.51 1.98 10.52
CA ARG A 98 0.48 0.65 11.12
C ARG A 98 1.76 0.45 11.91
N LYS A 99 1.63 0.17 13.21
CA LYS A 99 2.78 -0.26 14.03
C LYS A 99 3.25 -1.61 13.50
N THR A 100 4.53 -1.72 13.14
CA THR A 100 5.18 -3.02 12.96
C THR A 100 5.09 -3.78 14.29
N ARG A 101 4.50 -4.98 14.23
CA ARG A 101 4.50 -5.94 15.36
C ARG A 101 5.44 -7.07 14.93
N GLY A 102 6.41 -7.44 15.77
CA GLY A 102 7.30 -8.57 15.50
C GLY A 102 8.63 -8.24 14.80
N GLU A 103 9.14 -7.01 14.85
CA GLU A 103 10.53 -6.70 14.44
C GLU A 103 11.56 -7.45 15.32
N ASP A 104 11.15 -7.82 16.53
CA ASP A 104 11.89 -8.63 17.48
C ASP A 104 11.88 -10.14 17.18
N ILE A 105 11.01 -10.62 16.28
CA ILE A 105 10.82 -12.07 16.02
C ILE A 105 10.55 -12.45 14.54
N ASP A 106 10.90 -11.59 13.56
CA ASP A 106 10.68 -11.85 12.12
C ASP A 106 9.23 -12.28 11.78
N ALA A 107 8.24 -11.69 12.47
CA ALA A 107 6.81 -12.02 12.30
C ALA A 107 5.98 -10.89 11.67
N ALA A 108 6.63 -9.90 11.06
CA ALA A 108 5.96 -8.76 10.44
C ALA A 108 5.24 -9.17 9.14
N CYS A 109 4.11 -8.51 8.83
CA CYS A 109 3.29 -8.83 7.65
C CYS A 109 4.11 -8.84 6.36
N GLY A 110 4.10 -9.96 5.65
CA GLY A 110 4.94 -10.26 4.49
C GLY A 110 5.90 -11.44 4.70
N GLN A 111 6.16 -11.83 5.96
CA GLN A 111 7.12 -12.87 6.34
C GLN A 111 6.51 -14.27 6.53
N LEU A 112 5.22 -14.47 6.21
CA LEU A 112 4.62 -15.81 6.14
C LEU A 112 5.10 -16.55 4.88
N VAL A 113 6.39 -16.86 4.85
CA VAL A 113 6.99 -17.80 3.90
C VAL A 113 6.77 -19.20 4.48
N GLY A 114 5.55 -19.73 4.35
CA GLY A 114 5.42 -21.18 4.39
C GLY A 114 6.31 -21.78 3.30
N GLN A 115 6.93 -22.94 3.52
CA GLN A 115 7.59 -23.70 2.46
C GLN A 115 6.52 -24.14 1.44
N VAL A 116 6.19 -23.26 0.50
CA VAL A 116 5.27 -23.55 -0.58
C VAL A 116 6.10 -23.97 -1.79
N ALA A 117 5.93 -25.21 -2.23
CA ALA A 117 6.43 -25.65 -3.53
C ALA A 117 5.73 -24.83 -4.62
N ASP A 118 6.41 -23.79 -5.12
CA ASP A 118 5.90 -22.90 -6.15
C ASP A 118 5.63 -23.68 -7.45
N LYS A 119 4.36 -24.00 -7.72
CA LYS A 119 3.93 -24.59 -9.00
C LYS A 119 3.88 -23.58 -10.15
N SER A 120 4.06 -22.28 -9.88
CA SER A 120 3.79 -21.22 -10.85
C SER A 120 4.95 -20.90 -11.81
N ARG A 121 6.14 -21.49 -11.61
CA ARG A 121 7.36 -21.28 -12.44
C ARG A 121 7.70 -19.81 -12.69
N ARG A 122 7.14 -18.87 -11.91
CA ARG A 122 7.30 -17.42 -12.13
C ARG A 122 8.74 -16.97 -11.92
N HIS A 123 9.45 -17.62 -10.99
CA HIS A 123 10.87 -17.34 -10.74
C HIS A 123 11.75 -17.59 -11.98
N LEU A 124 11.35 -18.48 -12.89
CA LEU A 124 12.12 -18.77 -14.12
C LEU A 124 11.98 -17.65 -15.16
N LYS A 125 10.84 -16.96 -15.21
CA LYS A 125 10.63 -15.85 -16.15
C LYS A 125 11.39 -14.58 -15.74
N LEU A 126 11.63 -14.38 -14.45
CA LEU A 126 12.38 -13.23 -13.93
C LEU A 126 13.91 -13.35 -14.16
N LYS A 127 14.46 -14.58 -14.20
CA LYS A 127 15.88 -14.81 -14.48
C LYS A 127 16.28 -14.59 -15.95
N ASN A 128 15.34 -14.70 -16.89
CA ASN A 128 15.62 -14.57 -18.32
C ASN A 128 15.44 -13.13 -18.84
N ALA A 129 15.11 -12.18 -17.96
CA ALA A 129 14.89 -10.78 -18.30
C ALA A 129 15.97 -9.86 -17.69
N ALA A 130 17.05 -10.44 -17.18
CA ALA A 130 18.24 -9.77 -16.66
C ALA A 130 19.44 -10.05 -17.56
#